data_AF-A0A0R3S412-F1
#
_entry.id   AF-A0A0R3S412-F1
#
_cell.length_a   1.000
_cell.length_b   1.000
_cell.length_c   1.000
_cell.angle_alpha   90.00
_cell.angle_beta   90.00
_cell.angle_gamma   90.00
#
_symmetry.space_group_name_H-M   'P 1'
#
loop_
_entity.id
_entity.type
_entity.pdbx_description
1 polymer ?
#
loop_
_entity_poly.entity_id
_entity_poly.type
_entity_poly.pdbx_seq_one_letter_code
_entity_poly.pdbx_strand_id
1 'polypeptide(L)'
;MAEWCAENLRDCQAWKAEGFQISTNSNEAARLFDALLRQYVSWSECAQLDGMNKTLSKMIEAEPDAIMSRVISLGLEAMGTGRSVRLDENYRNKLKLLLKDARERGTTYEKNHAEAINMFANELVISYFSFQIKLNW
;
A
#
# COMPACT_ATOMS: atom_id res chain seq x y z
N MET A 1 14.79 -12.55 14.63
CA MET A 1 13.72 -12.74 13.64
C MET A 1 12.40 -12.46 14.31
N ALA A 2 11.56 -11.62 13.75
CA ALA A 2 10.26 -11.31 14.33
C ALA A 2 9.30 -12.47 14.00
N GLU A 3 9.18 -13.49 14.84
CA GLU A 3 8.28 -14.63 14.57
C GLU A 3 6.80 -14.29 14.78
N TRP A 4 6.51 -13.25 15.57
CA TRP A 4 5.16 -12.75 15.86
C TRP A 4 4.43 -12.13 14.65
N CYS A 5 5.15 -11.88 13.55
CA CYS A 5 4.64 -11.22 12.34
C CYS A 5 3.45 -11.94 11.69
N ALA A 6 3.36 -13.26 11.84
CA ALA A 6 2.33 -14.09 11.20
C ALA A 6 1.27 -14.59 12.19
N GLU A 7 1.39 -14.24 13.47
CA GLU A 7 0.45 -14.66 14.51
C GLU A 7 -0.70 -13.67 14.67
N ASN A 8 -1.91 -14.19 14.90
CA ASN A 8 -3.12 -13.39 15.15
C ASN A 8 -3.33 -12.28 14.11
N LEU A 9 -3.21 -12.63 12.82
CA LEU A 9 -3.42 -11.69 11.72
C LEU A 9 -4.90 -11.30 11.60
N ARG A 10 -5.14 -10.01 11.39
CA ARG A 10 -6.48 -9.45 11.26
C ARG A 10 -7.10 -9.84 9.91
N ASP A 11 -8.25 -10.49 9.96
CA ASP A 11 -9.10 -10.72 8.78
C ASP A 11 -10.10 -9.57 8.57
N CYS A 12 -10.98 -9.68 7.57
CA CYS A 12 -11.91 -8.60 7.23
C CYS A 12 -12.82 -8.20 8.41
N GLN A 13 -13.22 -9.15 9.25
CA GLN A 13 -14.05 -8.87 10.42
C GLN A 13 -13.24 -8.20 11.53
N ALA A 14 -12.02 -8.68 11.78
CA ALA A 14 -11.12 -8.07 12.76
C ALA A 14 -10.79 -6.62 12.38
N TRP A 15 -10.49 -6.34 11.11
CA TRP A 15 -10.27 -4.96 10.63
C TRP A 15 -11.51 -4.08 10.82
N LYS A 16 -12.71 -4.61 10.54
CA LYS A 16 -13.96 -3.89 10.78
C LYS A 16 -14.22 -3.62 12.26
N ALA A 17 -13.88 -4.56 13.15
CA ALA A 17 -14.00 -4.39 14.60
C ALA A 17 -13.07 -3.30 15.14
N GLU A 18 -11.89 -3.14 14.53
CA GLU A 18 -10.94 -2.05 14.79
C GLU A 18 -11.37 -0.70 14.18
N GLY A 19 -12.53 -0.64 13.51
CA GLY A 19 -13.07 0.58 12.89
C GLY A 19 -12.58 0.85 11.46
N PHE A 20 -11.81 -0.07 10.87
CA PHE A 20 -11.31 0.04 9.51
C PHE A 20 -12.13 -0.84 8.57
N GLN A 21 -13.09 -0.24 7.88
CA GLN A 21 -13.81 -0.93 6.82
C GLN A 21 -12.95 -0.98 5.55
N ILE A 22 -12.43 -2.17 5.23
CA ILE A 22 -11.76 -2.48 3.97
C ILE A 22 -12.78 -3.07 2.98
N SER A 23 -12.65 -2.75 1.69
CA SER A 23 -13.54 -3.22 0.61
C SER A 23 -13.26 -4.66 0.17
N THR A 24 -12.12 -5.21 0.59
CA THR A 24 -11.68 -6.57 0.30
C THR A 24 -12.63 -7.61 0.88
N ASN A 25 -12.97 -8.62 0.06
CA ASN A 25 -13.81 -9.75 0.47
C ASN A 25 -12.99 -10.98 0.84
N SER A 26 -11.71 -11.02 0.46
CA SER A 26 -10.77 -12.10 0.79
C SER A 26 -10.17 -11.91 2.19
N ASN A 27 -10.55 -12.80 3.11
CA ASN A 27 -9.92 -12.88 4.44
C ASN A 27 -8.40 -13.15 4.34
N GLU A 28 -7.96 -13.86 3.30
CA GLU A 28 -6.54 -14.11 3.07
C GLU A 28 -5.80 -12.82 2.72
N ALA A 29 -6.33 -12.03 1.78
CA ALA A 29 -5.75 -10.74 1.41
C ALA A 29 -5.72 -9.77 2.61
N ALA A 30 -6.77 -9.75 3.44
CA ALA A 30 -6.82 -8.92 4.64
C ALA A 30 -5.75 -9.31 5.69
N ARG A 31 -5.51 -10.61 5.89
CA ARG A 31 -4.46 -11.11 6.80
C ARG A 31 -3.07 -10.81 6.26
N LEU A 32 -2.84 -11.03 4.97
CA LEU A 32 -1.56 -10.74 4.33
C LEU A 32 -1.28 -9.24 4.31
N PHE A 33 -2.30 -8.39 4.19
CA PHE A 33 -2.17 -6.95 4.34
C PHE A 33 -1.72 -6.56 5.76
N ASP A 34 -2.32 -7.15 6.81
CA ASP A 34 -1.87 -6.95 8.19
C ASP A 34 -0.42 -7.39 8.39
N ALA A 35 -0.07 -8.57 7.90
CA ALA A 35 1.28 -9.09 7.99
C ALA A 35 2.31 -8.22 7.26
N LEU A 36 1.94 -7.70 6.08
CA LEU A 36 2.77 -6.79 5.31
C LEU A 36 2.97 -5.46 6.04
N LEU A 37 1.91 -4.88 6.61
CA LEU A 37 2.00 -3.68 7.43
C LEU A 37 2.91 -3.88 8.64
N ARG A 38 2.81 -5.02 9.34
CA ARG A 38 3.67 -5.34 10.48
C ARG A 38 5.14 -5.42 10.07
N GLN A 39 5.45 -6.13 8.98
CA GLN A 39 6.81 -6.23 8.45
C GLN A 39 7.37 -4.86 8.06
N TYR A 40 6.55 -4.05 7.38
CA TYR A 40 6.93 -2.72 6.93
C TYR A 40 7.19 -1.75 8.10
N VAL A 41 6.29 -1.68 9.07
CA VAL A 41 6.41 -0.76 10.22
C VAL A 41 7.54 -1.17 11.16
N SER A 42 7.74 -2.48 11.36
CA SER A 42 8.81 -3.00 12.23
C SER A 42 10.17 -3.11 11.54
N TRP A 43 10.25 -2.82 10.24
CA TRP A 43 11.43 -3.03 9.41
C TRP A 43 12.05 -4.42 9.60
N SER A 44 11.19 -5.44 9.71
CA SER A 44 11.58 -6.81 10.04
C SER A 44 11.00 -7.80 9.05
N GLU A 45 11.85 -8.67 8.55
CA GLU A 45 11.45 -9.75 7.64
C GLU A 45 10.85 -10.93 8.44
N CYS A 46 9.68 -11.39 8.00
CA CYS A 46 8.98 -12.51 8.59
C CYS A 46 9.42 -13.82 7.92
N ALA A 47 10.21 -14.64 8.61
CA ALA A 47 10.70 -15.91 8.04
C ALA A 47 9.55 -16.86 7.65
N GLN A 48 8.45 -16.87 8.43
CA GLN A 48 7.27 -17.70 8.15
C GLN A 48 6.51 -17.28 6.87
N LEU A 49 6.61 -16.01 6.47
CA LEU A 49 5.96 -15.47 5.29
C LEU A 49 6.92 -15.28 4.11
N ASP A 50 8.14 -15.80 4.24
CA ASP A 50 9.23 -15.64 3.27
C ASP A 50 9.59 -14.17 2.98
N GLY A 51 9.40 -13.31 3.98
CA GLY A 51 9.69 -11.90 3.90
C GLY A 51 8.63 -11.03 3.19
N MET A 52 8.92 -9.74 3.14
CA MET A 52 8.00 -8.68 2.74
C MET A 52 7.60 -8.80 1.26
N ASN A 53 8.55 -9.10 0.38
CA ASN A 53 8.30 -9.22 -1.06
C ASN A 53 7.36 -10.39 -1.37
N LYS A 54 7.58 -11.58 -0.78
CA LYS A 54 6.69 -12.73 -0.99
C LYS A 54 5.32 -12.49 -0.36
N THR A 55 5.27 -11.82 0.80
CA THR A 55 4.00 -11.43 1.42
C THR A 55 3.19 -10.51 0.50
N LEU A 56 3.83 -9.50 -0.09
CA LEU A 56 3.20 -8.59 -1.06
C LEU A 56 2.68 -9.35 -2.30
N SER A 57 3.49 -10.25 -2.89
CA SER A 57 3.06 -11.06 -4.03
C SER A 57 1.85 -11.92 -3.71
N LYS A 58 1.88 -12.67 -2.60
CA LYS A 58 0.74 -13.51 -2.15
C LYS A 58 -0.52 -12.68 -1.89
N MET A 59 -0.36 -11.47 -1.33
CA MET A 59 -1.49 -10.57 -1.06
C MET A 59 -2.18 -10.11 -2.34
N ILE A 60 -1.40 -9.77 -3.38
CA ILE A 60 -1.92 -9.37 -4.69
C ILE A 60 -2.57 -10.57 -5.39
N GLU A 61 -1.99 -11.77 -5.30
CA GLU A 61 -2.56 -12.99 -5.85
C GLU A 61 -3.88 -13.37 -5.19
N ALA A 62 -3.99 -13.18 -3.86
CA ALA A 62 -5.20 -13.50 -3.10
C ALA A 62 -6.41 -12.64 -3.48
N GLU A 63 -6.20 -11.36 -3.81
CA GLU A 63 -7.24 -10.49 -4.36
C GLU A 63 -6.63 -9.33 -5.18
N PRO A 64 -6.46 -9.49 -6.51
CA PRO A 64 -5.81 -8.49 -7.36
C PRO A 64 -6.54 -7.14 -7.38
N ASP A 65 -7.87 -7.18 -7.22
CA ASP A 65 -8.73 -6.01 -7.20
C ASP A 65 -8.82 -5.35 -5.82
N ALA A 66 -8.19 -5.88 -4.77
CA ALA A 66 -8.22 -5.24 -3.46
C ALA A 66 -7.60 -3.83 -3.51
N ILE A 67 -8.35 -2.81 -3.10
CA ILE A 67 -7.87 -1.41 -3.17
C ILE A 67 -6.67 -1.23 -2.25
N MET A 68 -6.74 -1.68 -0.99
CA MET A 68 -5.64 -1.53 -0.05
C MET A 68 -4.37 -2.28 -0.47
N SER A 69 -4.51 -3.47 -1.09
CA SER A 69 -3.38 -4.21 -1.65
C SER A 69 -2.67 -3.43 -2.75
N ARG A 70 -3.44 -2.79 -3.64
CA ARG A 70 -2.90 -1.95 -4.71
C ARG A 70 -2.33 -0.63 -4.20
N VAL A 71 -2.96 -0.03 -3.18
CA VAL A 71 -2.47 1.15 -2.46
C VAL A 71 -1.07 0.85 -1.94
N ILE A 72 -0.89 -0.14 -1.07
CA ILE A 72 0.43 -0.39 -0.47
C ILE A 72 1.46 -0.84 -1.51
N SER A 73 1.07 -1.63 -2.53
CA SER A 73 1.96 -2.01 -3.62
C SER A 73 2.49 -0.81 -4.40
N LEU A 74 1.61 0.06 -4.88
CA LEU A 74 2.01 1.25 -5.66
C LEU A 74 2.70 2.30 -4.79
N GLY A 75 2.37 2.35 -3.50
CA GLY A 75 3.03 3.18 -2.52
C GLY A 75 4.48 2.75 -2.29
N LEU A 76 4.73 1.46 -2.07
CA LEU A 76 6.10 0.93 -1.93
C LEU A 76 6.92 1.15 -3.21
N GLU A 77 6.31 1.00 -4.39
CA GLU A 77 6.96 1.35 -5.67
C GLU A 77 7.27 2.85 -5.79
N ALA A 78 6.41 3.73 -5.28
CA ALA A 78 6.64 5.18 -5.25
C ALA A 78 7.76 5.57 -4.29
N MET A 79 7.82 4.89 -3.14
CA MET A 79 8.83 5.14 -2.11
C MET A 79 10.20 4.60 -2.52
N GLY A 80 10.21 3.51 -3.27
CA GLY A 80 11.43 3.05 -3.95
C GLY A 80 11.83 4.03 -5.04
N THR A 81 13.12 4.35 -5.15
CA THR A 81 13.65 5.24 -6.20
C THR A 81 13.64 4.60 -7.61
N GLY A 82 12.93 3.48 -7.78
CA GLY A 82 12.97 2.66 -9.00
C GLY A 82 11.93 3.03 -10.05
N ARG A 83 10.87 3.77 -9.70
CA ARG A 83 9.78 4.14 -10.63
C ARG A 83 9.34 5.59 -10.41
N SER A 84 8.89 6.24 -11.48
CA SER A 84 8.32 7.59 -11.40
C SER A 84 7.10 7.70 -12.31
N VAL A 85 6.11 8.47 -11.89
CA VAL A 85 4.92 8.75 -12.71
C VAL A 85 5.29 9.40 -14.03
N ARG A 86 6.37 10.18 -14.07
CA ARG A 86 6.85 10.89 -15.25
C ARG A 86 7.46 9.94 -16.30
N LEU A 87 8.25 8.96 -15.89
CA LEU A 87 9.02 8.10 -16.80
C LEU A 87 8.35 6.74 -17.06
N ASP A 88 7.52 6.24 -16.14
CA ASP A 88 6.86 4.93 -16.26
C ASP A 88 5.36 5.11 -16.55
N GLU A 89 4.98 4.89 -17.81
CA GLU A 89 3.59 4.97 -18.25
C GLU A 89 2.71 3.87 -17.64
N ASN A 90 3.26 2.67 -17.45
CA ASN A 90 2.51 1.56 -16.85
C ASN A 90 2.16 1.88 -15.40
N TYR A 91 3.14 2.37 -14.63
CA TYR A 91 2.94 2.82 -13.27
C TYR A 91 1.88 3.94 -13.18
N ARG A 92 1.97 4.94 -14.07
CA ARG A 92 0.97 6.02 -14.18
C ARG A 92 -0.44 5.50 -14.45
N ASN A 93 -0.57 4.53 -15.36
CA ASN A 93 -1.87 3.95 -15.70
C ASN A 93 -2.44 3.12 -14.54
N LYS A 94 -1.62 2.36 -13.82
CA LYS A 94 -2.01 1.64 -12.60
C LYS A 94 -2.53 2.59 -11.51
N LEU A 95 -1.87 3.74 -11.30
CA LEU A 95 -2.31 4.77 -10.36
C LEU A 95 -3.65 5.39 -10.77
N LYS A 96 -3.82 5.74 -12.05
CA LYS A 96 -5.11 6.27 -12.56
C LYS A 96 -6.25 5.28 -12.37
N LEU A 97 -5.99 4.00 -12.66
CA LEU A 97 -6.96 2.93 -12.45
C LEU A 97 -7.28 2.78 -10.95
N LEU A 98 -6.27 2.87 -10.07
CA LEU A 98 -6.48 2.78 -8.62
C LEU A 98 -7.43 3.89 -8.13
N LEU A 99 -7.20 5.13 -8.57
CA LEU A 99 -8.06 6.26 -8.20
C LEU A 99 -9.49 6.10 -8.71
N LYS A 100 -9.66 5.60 -9.94
CA LYS A 100 -10.98 5.33 -10.50
C LYS A 100 -11.73 4.30 -9.65
N ASP A 101 -11.10 3.15 -9.40
CA ASP A 101 -11.73 2.06 -8.67
C ASP A 101 -12.00 2.44 -7.21
N ALA A 102 -11.07 3.16 -6.56
CA ALA A 102 -11.26 3.67 -5.21
C ALA A 102 -12.47 4.62 -5.13
N ARG A 103 -12.69 5.46 -6.14
CA ARG A 103 -13.87 6.36 -6.19
C ARG A 103 -15.18 5.57 -6.32
N GLU A 104 -15.21 4.56 -7.17
CA GLU A 104 -16.40 3.77 -7.49
C GLU A 104 -16.82 2.82 -6.36
N ARG A 105 -15.87 2.07 -5.78
CA ARG A 105 -16.17 0.99 -4.81
C ARG A 105 -15.43 1.07 -3.47
N GLY A 106 -14.51 2.02 -3.32
CA GLY A 106 -13.71 2.16 -2.12
C GLY A 106 -14.47 2.78 -0.94
N THR A 107 -14.03 2.44 0.28
CA THR A 107 -14.46 3.13 1.50
C THR A 107 -13.84 4.52 1.60
N THR A 108 -14.33 5.36 2.51
CA THR A 108 -13.74 6.70 2.74
C THR A 108 -12.25 6.62 3.04
N TYR A 109 -11.82 5.62 3.82
CA TYR A 109 -10.41 5.41 4.13
C TYR A 109 -9.60 5.04 2.89
N GLU A 110 -10.09 4.08 2.09
CA GLU A 110 -9.41 3.63 0.88
C GLU A 110 -9.27 4.74 -0.17
N LYS A 111 -10.30 5.59 -0.30
CA LYS A 111 -10.27 6.79 -1.15
C LYS A 111 -9.16 7.74 -0.70
N ASN A 112 -9.09 8.04 0.59
CA ASN A 112 -8.06 8.92 1.15
C ASN A 112 -6.65 8.36 0.96
N HIS A 113 -6.45 7.05 1.15
CA HIS A 113 -5.14 6.43 0.94
C HIS A 113 -4.74 6.40 -0.55
N ALA A 114 -5.68 6.09 -1.45
CA ALA A 114 -5.41 6.13 -2.89
C ALA A 114 -5.04 7.54 -3.36
N GLU A 115 -5.71 8.57 -2.85
CA GLU A 115 -5.40 9.97 -3.14
C GLU A 115 -4.04 10.38 -2.56
N ALA A 116 -3.74 10.01 -1.32
CA ALA A 116 -2.46 10.29 -0.68
C ALA A 116 -1.27 9.72 -1.48
N ILE A 117 -1.39 8.48 -1.96
CA ILE A 117 -0.33 7.86 -2.79
C ILE A 117 -0.21 8.55 -4.14
N ASN A 118 -1.33 8.93 -4.76
CA ASN A 118 -1.26 9.70 -6.00
C ASN A 118 -0.54 11.05 -5.79
N MET A 119 -0.81 11.75 -4.70
CA MET A 119 -0.10 13.00 -4.37
C MET A 119 1.39 12.77 -4.10
N PHE A 120 1.71 11.71 -3.35
CA PHE A 120 3.10 11.32 -3.06
C PHE A 120 3.87 11.00 -4.35
N ALA A 121 3.31 10.17 -5.22
CA ALA A 121 3.93 9.73 -6.46
C ALA A 121 4.08 10.85 -7.52
N ASN A 122 3.18 11.85 -7.53
CA ASN A 122 3.25 13.01 -8.42
C ASN A 122 4.10 14.17 -7.86
N GLU A 123 4.99 13.91 -6.90
CA GLU A 123 6.00 14.86 -6.40
C GLU A 123 5.46 16.11 -5.66
N LEU A 124 4.20 16.15 -5.18
CA LEU A 124 3.76 17.27 -4.34
C LEU A 124 4.57 17.36 -3.03
N VAL A 125 5.11 16.24 -2.54
CA VAL A 125 5.97 16.20 -1.35
C VAL A 125 7.45 16.47 -1.69
N ILE A 126 7.95 15.97 -2.83
CA ILE A 126 9.35 16.17 -3.26
C ILE A 126 9.60 17.60 -3.74
N SER A 127 8.61 18.24 -4.39
CA SER A 127 8.69 19.64 -4.77
C SER A 127 8.76 20.57 -3.57
N TYR A 128 8.04 20.29 -2.49
CA TYR A 128 8.12 21.05 -1.23
C TYR A 128 9.51 20.96 -0.58
N PHE A 129 10.10 19.76 -0.54
CA PHE A 129 11.47 19.57 -0.03
C PHE A 129 12.54 20.18 -0.95
N SER A 130 12.39 20.06 -2.27
CA SER A 130 13.32 20.67 -3.23
C SER A 130 13.22 22.21 -3.25
N PHE A 131 12.04 22.79 -3.01
CA PHE A 131 11.85 24.24 -2.97
C PHE A 131 12.47 24.86 -1.69
N GLN A 132 12.38 24.18 -0.53
CA GLN A 132 13.09 24.62 0.68
C GLN A 132 14.61 24.54 0.58
N ILE A 133 15.15 23.57 -0.17
CA ILE A 133 16.60 23.49 -0.42
C ILE A 133 17.05 24.60 -1.37
N LYS A 134 16.27 24.95 -2.40
CA LYS A 134 16.64 26.03 -3.35
C LYS A 134 16.50 27.45 -2.79
N LEU A 135 15.75 27.67 -1.71
CA LEU A 135 15.59 28.99 -1.09
C LEU A 135 16.57 29.27 0.06
N ASN A 136 17.42 28.30 0.43
CA ASN A 136 18.42 28.43 1.49
C ASN A 136 19.87 28.35 0.97
N TRP A 137 20.08 28.67 -0.31
CA TRP A 137 21.37 28.97 -0.94
C TRP A 137 21.25 30.25 -1.76
#